data_AF-A0AAE3KC60-F1
#
_entry.id   AF-A0AAE3KC60-F1
#
_cell.length_a   1.000
_cell.length_b   1.000
_cell.length_c   1.000
_cell.angle_alpha   90.00
_cell.angle_beta   90.00
_cell.angle_gamma   90.00
#
_symmetry.space_group_name_H-M   'P 1'
#
loop_
_entity.id
_entity.type
_entity.pdbx_description
1 polymer ?
#
loop_
_entity_poly.entity_id
_entity_poly.type
_entity_poly.pdbx_seq_one_letter_code
_entity_poly.pdbx_strand_id
1 'polypeptide(L)'
;MGANPASLWLAAPAIGLLLGAVFSSVHHAETIALRLGDPFGAVVLAVAVTVIEVALILTVVLNAPPGIITIARDTVFAAIMITLNGIVGLSLLVGGLRYREQEFRARGATAALGLLGTVAVLALVLPDFTVSAPWPASA
;
A
#
# COMPACT_ATOMS: atom_id res chain seq x y z
N MET A 1 27.21 -9.40 -6.14
CA MET A 1 26.68 -10.51 -5.31
C MET A 1 25.87 -11.40 -6.24
N GLY A 2 26.49 -12.43 -6.81
CA GLY A 2 25.82 -13.32 -7.76
C GLY A 2 24.84 -14.22 -7.00
N ALA A 3 23.56 -14.19 -7.38
CA ALA A 3 22.59 -15.13 -6.83
C ALA A 3 23.03 -16.55 -7.20
N ASN A 4 23.38 -17.36 -6.21
CA ASN A 4 23.62 -18.77 -6.45
C ASN A 4 22.31 -19.39 -6.94
N PRO A 5 22.32 -20.26 -7.98
CA PRO A 5 21.09 -20.91 -8.42
C PRO A 5 20.39 -21.65 -7.27
N ALA A 6 21.15 -22.17 -6.30
CA ALA A 6 20.65 -22.76 -5.07
C ALA A 6 19.80 -21.81 -4.19
N SER A 7 20.09 -20.50 -4.15
CA SER A 7 19.28 -19.56 -3.36
C SER A 7 17.94 -19.23 -4.03
N LEU A 8 17.85 -19.34 -5.37
CA LEU A 8 16.59 -19.14 -6.09
C LEU A 8 15.56 -20.23 -5.77
N TRP A 9 16.02 -21.47 -5.57
CA TRP A 9 15.16 -22.59 -5.17
C TRP A 9 14.53 -22.40 -3.78
N LEU A 10 15.19 -21.67 -2.89
CA LEU A 10 14.64 -21.30 -1.57
C LEU A 10 13.79 -20.02 -1.63
N ALA A 11 14.18 -19.06 -2.47
CA ALA A 11 13.48 -17.78 -2.59
C ALA A 11 12.10 -17.92 -3.24
N ALA A 12 11.98 -18.72 -4.30
CA ALA A 12 10.71 -18.90 -5.01
C ALA A 12 9.54 -19.40 -4.11
N PRO A 13 9.70 -20.48 -3.32
CA PRO A 13 8.63 -20.91 -2.41
C PRO A 13 8.38 -19.90 -1.28
N ALA A 14 9.41 -19.20 -0.78
CA ALA A 14 9.23 -18.17 0.24
C ALA A 14 8.38 -16.99 -0.26
N ILE A 15 8.63 -16.53 -1.50
CA ILE A 15 7.80 -15.50 -2.14
C ILE A 15 6.37 -15.98 -2.32
N GLY A 16 6.18 -17.23 -2.77
CA GLY A 16 4.86 -17.83 -2.91
C GLY A 16 4.09 -17.89 -1.58
N LEU A 17 4.75 -18.30 -0.50
CA LEU A 17 4.18 -18.33 0.85
C LEU A 17 3.84 -16.93 1.36
N LEU A 18 4.70 -15.93 1.13
CA LEU A 18 4.45 -14.55 1.53
C LEU A 18 3.23 -13.97 0.79
N LEU A 19 3.15 -14.15 -0.53
CA LEU A 19 2.00 -13.73 -1.31
C LEU A 19 0.72 -14.43 -0.82
N GLY A 20 0.78 -15.75 -0.64
CA GLY A 20 -0.35 -16.52 -0.11
C GLY A 20 -0.82 -16.05 1.27
N ALA A 21 0.11 -15.73 2.17
CA ALA A 21 -0.20 -15.19 3.49
C ALA A 21 -0.88 -13.82 3.42
N VAL A 22 -0.36 -12.92 2.57
CA VAL A 22 -0.97 -11.58 2.37
C VAL A 22 -2.39 -11.71 1.81
N PHE A 23 -2.59 -12.48 0.74
CA PHE A 23 -3.92 -12.67 0.15
C PHE A 23 -4.89 -13.34 1.12
N SER A 24 -4.44 -14.37 1.86
CA SER A 24 -5.27 -15.01 2.88
C SER A 24 -5.66 -14.05 4.01
N SER A 25 -4.75 -13.18 4.44
CA SER A 25 -5.00 -12.20 5.50
C SER A 25 -6.04 -11.17 5.04
N VAL A 26 -5.87 -10.62 3.83
CA VAL A 26 -6.82 -9.67 3.24
C VAL A 26 -8.19 -10.31 3.04
N HIS A 27 -8.25 -11.54 2.55
CA HIS A 27 -9.52 -12.25 2.37
C HIS A 27 -10.27 -12.48 3.69
N HIS A 28 -9.54 -12.79 4.77
CA HIS A 28 -10.14 -12.92 6.10
C HIS A 28 -10.65 -11.56 6.61
N ALA A 29 -9.86 -10.50 6.44
CA ALA A 29 -10.26 -9.15 6.80
C ALA A 29 -11.50 -8.68 6.04
N GLU A 30 -11.59 -8.98 4.75
CA GLU A 30 -12.76 -8.71 3.91
C GLU A 30 -13.99 -9.49 4.39
N THR A 31 -13.83 -10.77 4.71
CA THR A 31 -14.93 -11.59 5.25
C THR A 31 -15.46 -11.02 6.57
N ILE A 32 -14.58 -10.52 7.44
CA ILE A 32 -14.97 -9.84 8.67
C ILE A 32 -15.68 -8.52 8.33
N ALA A 33 -15.11 -7.73 7.41
CA ALA A 33 -15.66 -6.44 7.01
C ALA A 33 -17.10 -6.55 6.48
N LEU A 34 -17.36 -7.56 5.63
CA LEU A 34 -18.69 -7.83 5.08
C LEU A 34 -19.70 -8.21 6.17
N ARG A 35 -19.26 -8.89 7.23
CA ARG A 35 -20.12 -9.26 8.36
C ARG A 35 -20.44 -8.07 9.28
N LEU A 36 -19.51 -7.13 9.41
CA LEU A 36 -19.72 -5.92 10.21
C LEU A 36 -20.63 -4.91 9.48
N GLY A 37 -20.58 -4.88 8.15
CA GLY A 37 -21.31 -3.90 7.36
C GLY A 37 -20.77 -2.47 7.53
N ASP A 38 -21.35 -1.53 6.79
CA ASP A 38 -20.92 -0.14 6.86
C ASP A 38 -21.41 0.56 8.13
N PRO A 39 -20.57 1.40 8.76
CA PRO A 39 -19.24 1.87 8.32
C PRO A 39 -18.06 1.05 8.86
N PHE A 40 -18.29 0.16 9.83
CA PHE A 40 -17.21 -0.49 10.58
C PHE A 40 -16.42 -1.48 9.73
N GLY A 41 -17.05 -2.14 8.76
CA GLY A 41 -16.39 -3.03 7.83
C GLY A 41 -15.28 -2.35 7.04
N ALA A 42 -15.56 -1.15 6.50
CA ALA A 42 -14.57 -0.36 5.78
C ALA A 42 -13.36 0.01 6.66
N VAL A 43 -13.60 0.37 7.93
CA VAL A 43 -12.54 0.70 8.88
C VAL A 43 -11.67 -0.53 9.20
N VAL A 44 -12.28 -1.69 9.45
CA VAL A 44 -11.54 -2.93 9.73
C VAL A 44 -10.68 -3.35 8.54
N LEU A 45 -11.22 -3.27 7.32
CA LEU A 45 -10.47 -3.58 6.11
C LEU A 45 -9.28 -2.63 5.93
N ALA A 46 -9.48 -1.33 6.12
CA ALA A 46 -8.42 -0.33 6.04
C ALA A 46 -7.32 -0.59 7.07
N VAL A 47 -7.69 -0.84 8.33
CA VAL A 47 -6.71 -1.16 9.39
C VAL A 47 -5.92 -2.42 9.05
N ALA A 48 -6.59 -3.49 8.62
CA ALA A 48 -5.91 -4.74 8.26
C ALA A 48 -4.86 -4.54 7.16
N VAL A 49 -5.22 -3.83 6.08
CA VAL A 49 -4.28 -3.55 4.97
C VAL A 49 -3.11 -2.68 5.44
N THR A 50 -3.36 -1.64 6.25
CA THR A 50 -2.28 -0.79 6.76
C THR A 50 -1.31 -1.54 7.68
N VAL A 51 -1.81 -2.48 8.50
CA VAL A 51 -0.95 -3.32 9.34
C VAL A 51 -0.05 -4.21 8.48
N ILE A 52 -0.61 -4.84 7.43
CA ILE A 52 0.18 -5.65 6.50
C ILE A 52 1.25 -4.80 5.82
N GLU A 53 0.88 -3.63 5.30
CA GLU A 53 1.79 -2.71 4.62
C GLU A 53 2.92 -2.25 5.54
N VAL A 54 2.60 -1.76 6.74
CA VAL A 54 3.60 -1.31 7.72
C VAL A 54 4.52 -2.44 8.16
N ALA A 55 4.00 -3.67 8.35
CA ALA A 55 4.81 -4.82 8.70
C ALA A 55 5.82 -5.18 7.59
N LEU A 56 5.40 -5.11 6.32
CA LEU A 56 6.29 -5.35 5.17
C LEU A 56 7.36 -4.26 5.06
N ILE A 57 6.96 -2.98 5.17
CA ILE A 57 7.90 -1.85 5.14
C ILE A 57 8.93 -1.99 6.27
N LEU A 58 8.48 -2.23 7.49
CA LEU A 58 9.35 -2.37 8.65
C LEU A 58 10.33 -3.53 8.47
N THR A 59 9.86 -4.67 7.95
CA THR A 59 10.73 -5.81 7.66
C THR A 59 11.85 -5.42 6.69
N VAL A 60 11.53 -4.69 5.62
CA VAL A 60 12.55 -4.25 4.66
C VAL A 60 13.50 -3.23 5.28
N VAL A 61 12.98 -2.24 6.00
CA VAL A 61 13.81 -1.18 6.62
C VAL A 61 14.75 -1.73 7.69
N LEU A 62 14.28 -2.68 8.52
CA LEU A 62 15.11 -3.30 9.55
C LEU A 62 16.23 -4.18 8.97
N ASN A 63 16.04 -4.71 7.76
CA ASN A 63 17.04 -5.52 7.06
C ASN A 63 17.83 -4.71 6.01
N ALA A 64 17.54 -3.41 5.86
CA ALA A 64 18.21 -2.56 4.89
C ALA A 64 19.62 -2.17 5.36
N PRO A 65 20.61 -2.08 4.46
CA PRO A 65 21.92 -1.55 4.78
C PRO A 65 21.84 -0.11 5.35
N PRO A 66 22.78 0.27 6.23
CA PRO A 66 22.81 1.63 6.79
C PRO A 66 22.93 2.68 5.68
N GLY A 67 22.06 3.68 5.71
CA GLY A 67 22.01 4.78 4.74
C GLY A 67 20.82 4.74 3.77
N ILE A 68 20.05 3.65 3.71
CA ILE A 68 18.83 3.60 2.88
C ILE A 68 17.59 3.94 3.72
N ILE A 69 17.35 5.24 3.92
CA ILE A 69 16.24 5.74 4.76
C ILE A 69 14.97 6.04 3.93
N THR A 70 15.05 6.08 2.60
CA THR A 70 13.91 6.47 1.73
C THR A 70 12.93 5.34 1.43
N ILE A 71 13.28 4.07 1.71
CA ILE A 71 12.49 2.89 1.31
C ILE A 71 11.02 3.03 1.73
N ALA A 72 10.74 3.47 2.96
CA ALA A 72 9.37 3.59 3.46
C ALA A 72 8.52 4.60 2.67
N ARG A 73 9.12 5.73 2.25
CA ARG A 73 8.47 6.73 1.40
C ARG A 73 8.26 6.16 -0.01
N ASP A 74 9.26 5.49 -0.54
CA ASP A 74 9.26 4.96 -1.90
C ASP A 74 8.18 3.88 -2.07
N THR A 75 7.99 3.02 -1.05
CA THR A 75 6.93 1.99 -1.05
C THR A 75 5.52 2.59 -1.01
N VAL A 76 5.29 3.62 -0.19
CA VAL A 76 3.97 4.27 -0.11
C VAL A 76 3.67 5.04 -1.39
N PHE A 77 4.67 5.72 -1.96
CA PHE A 77 4.53 6.38 -3.26
C PHE A 77 4.20 5.38 -4.37
N ALA A 78 4.89 4.23 -4.39
CA ALA A 78 4.60 3.15 -5.33
C ALA A 78 3.17 2.61 -5.14
N ALA A 79 2.69 2.42 -3.91
CA ALA A 79 1.33 1.97 -3.63
C ALA A 79 0.27 2.93 -4.21
N ILE A 80 0.47 4.25 -4.04
CA ILE A 80 -0.39 5.28 -4.64
C ILE A 80 -0.37 5.18 -6.18
N MET A 81 0.81 5.08 -6.78
CA MET A 81 0.95 5.00 -8.24
C MET A 81 0.30 3.74 -8.83
N ILE A 82 0.48 2.59 -8.18
CA ILE A 82 -0.15 1.32 -8.57
C ILE A 82 -1.68 1.43 -8.44
N THR A 83 -2.18 2.07 -7.39
CA THR A 83 -3.63 2.19 -7.17
C THR A 83 -4.28 3.11 -8.22
N LEU A 84 -3.71 4.29 -8.45
CA LEU A 84 -4.28 5.29 -9.37
C LEU A 84 -4.08 4.92 -10.84
N ASN A 85 -2.87 4.52 -11.24
CA ASN A 85 -2.56 4.25 -12.65
C ASN A 85 -2.80 2.78 -13.00
N GLY A 86 -2.44 1.87 -12.10
CA GLY A 86 -2.62 0.44 -12.29
C GLY A 86 -4.08 0.04 -12.13
N ILE A 87 -4.58 0.02 -10.89
CA ILE A 87 -5.91 -0.53 -10.56
C ILE A 87 -7.02 0.31 -11.17
N VAL A 88 -7.07 1.62 -10.88
CA VAL A 88 -8.12 2.51 -11.38
C VAL A 88 -8.02 2.65 -12.91
N GLY A 89 -6.82 2.88 -13.44
CA GLY A 89 -6.60 2.98 -14.89
C GLY A 89 -7.01 1.72 -15.65
N LEU A 90 -6.63 0.53 -15.17
CA LEU A 90 -7.03 -0.74 -15.78
C LEU A 90 -8.54 -0.96 -15.68
N SER A 91 -9.17 -0.60 -14.57
CA SER A 91 -10.62 -0.71 -14.38
C SER A 91 -11.40 0.16 -15.36
N LEU A 92 -10.91 1.39 -15.62
CA LEU A 92 -11.48 2.28 -16.62
C LEU A 92 -11.26 1.77 -18.05
N LEU A 93 -10.05 1.29 -18.36
CA LEU A 93 -9.73 0.75 -19.69
C LEU A 93 -10.59 -0.47 -20.01
N VAL A 94 -10.62 -1.46 -19.12
CA VAL A 94 -11.39 -2.70 -19.30
C VAL A 94 -12.89 -2.39 -19.33
N GLY A 95 -13.37 -1.52 -18.43
CA GLY A 95 -14.77 -1.13 -18.39
C GLY A 95 -15.21 -0.33 -19.62
N GLY A 96 -14.40 0.59 -20.11
CA GLY A 96 -14.66 1.35 -21.34
C GLY A 96 -14.64 0.46 -22.59
N LEU A 97 -13.72 -0.51 -22.67
CA LEU A 97 -13.69 -1.48 -23.78
C LEU A 97 -14.94 -2.38 -23.81
N ARG A 98 -15.43 -2.81 -22.64
CA ARG A 98 -16.55 -3.74 -22.54
C ARG A 98 -17.93 -3.06 -22.60
N TYR A 99 -18.09 -1.94 -21.91
CA TYR A 99 -19.39 -1.29 -21.71
C TYR A 99 -19.56 0.02 -22.48
N ARG A 100 -18.48 0.56 -23.08
CA ARG A 100 -18.39 1.86 -23.81
C ARG A 100 -18.67 3.10 -22.96
N GLU A 101 -19.68 3.05 -22.11
CA GLU A 101 -20.02 4.06 -21.12
C GLU A 101 -20.05 3.41 -19.72
N GLN A 102 -19.34 4.01 -18.76
CA GLN A 102 -19.33 3.56 -17.36
C GLN A 102 -20.15 4.53 -16.51
N GLU A 103 -21.12 4.00 -15.76
CA GLU A 103 -21.78 4.78 -14.72
C GLU A 103 -20.81 5.04 -13.57
N PHE A 104 -20.45 6.31 -13.39
CA PHE A 104 -19.51 6.73 -12.36
C PHE A 104 -20.10 7.83 -11.49
N ARG A 105 -20.03 7.64 -10.17
CA ARG A 105 -20.44 8.67 -9.21
C ARG A 105 -19.31 9.68 -9.04
N ALA A 106 -19.26 10.67 -9.93
CA ALA A 106 -18.24 11.71 -9.95
C ALA A 106 -18.00 12.33 -8.56
N ARG A 107 -19.08 12.65 -7.83
CA ARG A 107 -18.99 13.23 -6.49
C ARG A 107 -18.24 12.36 -5.48
N GLY A 108 -18.45 11.05 -5.51
CA GLY A 108 -17.77 10.11 -4.60
C GLY A 108 -16.29 9.98 -4.92
N ALA A 109 -15.96 9.92 -6.21
CA ALA A 109 -14.58 9.83 -6.64
C ALA A 109 -13.78 11.11 -6.43
N THR A 110 -14.36 12.27 -6.71
CA THR A 110 -13.70 13.55 -6.42
C THR A 110 -13.44 13.70 -4.92
N ALA A 111 -14.34 13.21 -4.06
CA ALA A 111 -14.12 13.21 -2.62
C ALA A 111 -12.96 12.28 -2.22
N ALA A 112 -12.92 11.05 -2.74
CA ALA A 112 -11.85 10.10 -2.45
C ALA A 112 -10.48 10.58 -2.96
N LEU A 113 -10.42 11.09 -4.20
CA LEU A 113 -9.19 11.65 -4.79
C LEU A 113 -8.74 12.92 -4.06
N GLY A 114 -9.67 13.78 -3.64
CA GLY A 114 -9.35 14.97 -2.85
C GLY A 114 -8.75 14.62 -1.50
N LEU A 115 -9.32 13.65 -0.79
CA LEU A 115 -8.78 13.15 0.48
C LEU A 115 -7.38 12.54 0.28
N LEU A 116 -7.23 11.66 -0.70
CA LEU A 116 -5.96 11.01 -1.02
C LEU A 116 -4.88 12.04 -1.37
N GLY A 117 -5.20 13.02 -2.23
CA GLY A 117 -4.28 14.10 -2.59
C GLY A 117 -3.85 14.92 -1.39
N THR A 118 -4.81 15.30 -0.53
CA THR A 118 -4.52 16.09 0.68
C THR A 118 -3.60 15.34 1.63
N VAL A 119 -3.90 14.07 1.92
CA VAL A 119 -3.08 13.23 2.80
C VAL A 119 -1.71 12.96 2.18
N ALA A 120 -1.63 12.68 0.89
CA ALA A 120 -0.36 12.45 0.19
C ALA A 120 0.56 13.68 0.24
N VAL A 121 0.02 14.90 0.05
CA VAL A 121 0.81 16.13 0.18
C VAL A 121 1.33 16.30 1.61
N LEU A 122 0.48 16.12 2.61
CA LEU A 122 0.87 16.23 4.01
C LEU A 122 1.89 15.17 4.43
N ALA A 123 1.78 13.95 3.92
CA ALA A 123 2.61 12.82 4.33
C ALA A 123 3.93 12.72 3.53
N LEU A 124 3.95 13.11 2.26
CA LEU A 124 5.09 12.87 1.35
C LEU A 124 5.80 14.14 0.89
N VAL A 125 5.13 15.30 0.90
CA VAL A 125 5.69 16.57 0.43
C VAL A 125 6.08 17.48 1.59
N LEU A 126 5.19 17.66 2.57
CA LEU A 126 5.45 18.53 3.72
C LEU A 126 6.73 18.17 4.52
N PRO A 127 7.10 16.89 4.72
CA PRO A 127 8.34 16.56 5.43
C PRO A 127 9.61 17.08 4.75
N ASP A 128 9.61 17.26 3.42
CA ASP A 128 10.77 17.80 2.69
C ASP A 128 10.98 19.30 2.98
N PHE A 129 9.96 19.98 3.52
CA PHE A 129 9.99 21.41 3.86
C PHE A 129 9.97 21.70 5.36
N THR A 130 9.97 20.67 6.21
CA THR A 130 9.97 20.84 7.67
C THR A 130 11.23 20.23 8.27
N VAL A 131 11.81 20.90 9.25
CA VAL A 131 12.95 20.39 10.01
C VAL A 131 12.39 19.77 11.29
N SER A 132 12.56 18.47 11.47
CA SER A 132 12.23 17.80 12.71
C SER A 132 13.15 18.28 13.83
N ALA A 133 12.60 18.48 15.03
CA ALA A 133 13.40 18.76 16.21
C ALA A 133 14.43 17.62 16.41
N PRO A 134 15.68 17.91 16.82
CA PRO A 134 16.65 16.88 17.15
C PRO A 134 16.04 15.92 18.15
N TRP A 135 16.05 14.62 17.83
CA TRP A 135 15.68 13.58 18.78
C TRP A 135 16.52 13.74 20.05
N PRO A 136 15.96 13.62 21.27
CA PRO A 136 16.76 13.65 22.49
C PRO A 136 17.75 12.49 22.41
N ALA A 137 19.01 12.81 22.13
CA ALA A 137 20.09 11.84 22.30
C ALA A 137 20.06 11.44 23.77
N SER A 138 19.90 10.14 24.00
CA SER A 138 20.02 9.51 25.31
C SER A 138 21.25 10.05 26.05
N ALA A 139 21.01 10.56 27.27
CA ALA A 139 22.06 10.73 28.29
C ALA A 139 22.62 9.37 28.71
#